data_AF-M1J073-F1
#
_entry.id   AF-M1J073-F1
#
_cell.length_a   1.000
_cell.length_b   1.000
_cell.length_c   1.000
_cell.angle_alpha   90.00
_cell.angle_beta   90.00
_cell.angle_gamma   90.00
#
_symmetry.space_group_name_H-M   'P 1'
#
loop_
_entity.id
_entity.type
_entity.pdbx_description
1 polymer ?
#
loop_
_entity_poly.entity_id
_entity_poly.type
_entity_poly.pdbx_seq_one_letter_code
_entity_poly.pdbx_strand_id
1 'polypeptide(L)'
;MPVRLDLNPVLERPELRETLEREIVRAKIDINIALNVIRELVNTVYYLNDKDLNDREFSLYIWSLLDSYFVLGDSSIYERVNELLDQRKIDHDALYILKLYDMTKNLELIYKAKRKIFGIKEFWAEDLLALAKLSYTLKDSSILSEAVKVLLGELEKIEKRGGIQNINDIEIMMASIKGLGQLMLNYKKDNSAVEKIRYYDDKYLVPMFEIINGRPNVPENLDMLQTVAIIACSKNGVVFAVTGDPKYLSGTLRLYKWYLDQVINGGITKMSVRQRIWGAMMLSKVTYFIQERRFLE
;
A
#
# COMPACT_ATOMS: atom_id res chain seq x y z
N MET A 1 6.55 22.99 -2.52
CA MET A 1 5.79 22.28 -3.57
C MET A 1 5.59 20.85 -3.11
N PRO A 2 4.39 20.26 -3.21
CA PRO A 2 4.21 18.84 -2.94
C PRO A 2 5.06 18.04 -3.93
N VAL A 3 5.89 17.16 -3.40
CA VAL A 3 6.77 16.26 -4.17
C VAL A 3 5.84 15.32 -4.93
N ARG A 4 5.67 15.55 -6.24
CA ARG A 4 4.91 14.63 -7.09
C ARG A 4 5.74 13.37 -7.24
N LEU A 5 5.30 12.28 -6.60
CA LEU A 5 5.86 10.95 -6.84
C LEU A 5 5.64 10.61 -8.32
N ASP A 6 6.76 10.42 -9.01
CA ASP A 6 6.79 10.37 -10.46
C ASP A 6 6.75 8.92 -10.91
N LEU A 7 5.56 8.31 -10.81
CA LEU A 7 5.22 7.10 -11.55
C LEU A 7 3.79 7.24 -12.04
N ASN A 8 3.63 7.41 -13.36
CA ASN A 8 2.31 7.62 -13.94
C ASN A 8 1.95 6.65 -15.07
N PRO A 9 1.99 5.32 -14.83
CA PRO A 9 1.78 4.34 -15.88
C PRO A 9 0.31 4.24 -16.34
N VAL A 10 -0.66 4.73 -15.56
CA VAL A 10 -2.09 4.70 -15.96
C VAL A 10 -2.44 5.88 -16.86
N LEU A 11 -1.92 7.09 -16.59
CA LEU A 11 -2.19 8.26 -17.44
C LEU A 11 -1.58 8.15 -18.84
N GLU A 12 -0.54 7.34 -19.00
CA GLU A 12 0.14 7.14 -20.28
C GLU A 12 -0.58 6.16 -21.21
N ARG A 13 -1.64 5.47 -20.72
CA ARG A 13 -2.37 4.43 -21.45
C ARG A 13 -3.87 4.77 -21.56
N PRO A 14 -4.32 5.36 -22.69
CA PRO A 14 -5.70 5.84 -22.85
C PRO A 14 -6.77 4.80 -22.51
N GLU A 15 -6.56 3.54 -22.89
CA GLU A 15 -7.50 2.43 -22.66
C GLU A 15 -7.68 2.13 -21.16
N LEU A 16 -6.62 2.28 -20.37
CA LEU A 16 -6.69 2.11 -18.92
C LEU A 16 -7.37 3.29 -18.26
N ARG A 17 -7.11 4.50 -18.76
CA ARG A 17 -7.73 5.73 -18.25
C ARG A 17 -9.24 5.73 -18.41
N GLU A 18 -9.75 5.38 -19.60
CA GLU A 18 -11.20 5.30 -19.83
C GLU A 18 -11.85 4.25 -18.92
N THR A 19 -11.17 3.11 -18.73
CA THR A 19 -11.64 2.06 -17.83
C THR A 19 -11.67 2.53 -16.38
N LEU A 20 -10.63 3.28 -15.94
CA LEU A 20 -10.57 3.87 -14.61
C LEU A 20 -11.73 4.86 -14.37
N GLU A 21 -11.95 5.78 -15.31
CA GLU A 21 -13.02 6.78 -15.22
C GLU A 21 -14.41 6.12 -15.11
N ARG A 22 -14.67 5.09 -15.92
CA ARG A 22 -15.93 4.32 -15.85
C ARG A 22 -16.11 3.62 -14.50
N GLU A 23 -15.07 2.97 -13.99
CA GLU A 23 -15.17 2.21 -12.74
C GLU A 23 -15.30 3.14 -11.51
N ILE A 24 -14.67 4.32 -11.51
CA ILE A 24 -14.87 5.33 -10.46
C ILE A 24 -16.34 5.80 -10.42
N VAL A 25 -16.91 6.15 -11.58
CA VAL A 25 -18.32 6.57 -11.69
C VAL A 25 -19.25 5.45 -11.20
N ARG A 26 -18.97 4.21 -11.61
CA ARG A 26 -19.75 3.03 -11.21
C ARG A 26 -19.69 2.79 -9.69
N ALA A 27 -18.54 3.00 -9.07
CA ALA A 27 -18.35 2.82 -7.63
C ALA A 27 -19.06 3.89 -6.78
N LYS A 28 -19.48 5.02 -7.38
CA LYS A 28 -20.17 6.13 -6.70
C LYS A 28 -19.42 6.63 -5.47
N ILE A 29 -18.11 6.82 -5.63
CA ILE A 29 -17.24 7.34 -4.57
C ILE A 29 -17.34 8.87 -4.55
N ASP A 30 -17.76 9.42 -3.42
CA ASP A 30 -17.69 10.86 -3.16
C ASP A 30 -16.34 11.20 -2.52
N ILE A 31 -15.53 11.95 -3.28
CA ILE A 31 -14.18 12.33 -2.86
C ILE A 31 -14.19 13.34 -1.71
N ASN A 32 -15.17 14.23 -1.63
CA ASN A 32 -15.24 15.19 -0.53
C ASN A 32 -15.57 14.49 0.79
N ILE A 33 -16.49 13.53 0.75
CA ILE A 33 -16.79 12.68 1.92
C ILE A 33 -15.54 11.89 2.33
N ALA A 34 -14.85 11.27 1.37
CA ALA A 34 -13.63 10.53 1.64
C ALA A 34 -12.55 11.40 2.31
N LEU A 35 -12.31 12.60 1.80
CA LEU A 35 -11.34 13.54 2.37
C LEU A 35 -11.69 13.95 3.81
N ASN A 36 -12.97 14.14 4.12
CA ASN A 36 -13.40 14.43 5.50
C ASN A 36 -13.12 13.26 6.43
N VAL A 37 -13.47 12.04 6.02
CA VAL A 37 -13.18 10.82 6.79
C VAL A 37 -11.66 10.65 6.99
N ILE A 38 -10.85 10.90 5.95
CA ILE A 38 -9.39 10.87 6.06
C ILE A 38 -8.91 11.88 7.11
N ARG A 39 -9.38 13.13 7.09
CA ARG A 39 -8.99 14.15 8.09
C ARG A 39 -9.31 13.71 9.51
N GLU A 40 -10.52 13.21 9.74
CA GLU A 40 -10.93 12.73 11.06
C GLU A 40 -10.06 11.55 11.50
N LEU A 41 -9.81 10.60 10.61
CA LEU A 41 -9.03 9.41 10.91
C LEU A 41 -7.57 9.76 11.20
N VAL A 42 -6.97 10.62 10.39
CA VAL A 42 -5.60 11.12 10.56
C VAL A 42 -5.47 11.89 11.85
N ASN A 43 -6.43 12.72 12.25
CA ASN A 43 -6.41 13.38 13.55
C ASN A 43 -6.32 12.35 14.68
N THR A 44 -7.07 11.24 14.61
CA THR A 44 -6.97 10.20 15.65
C THR A 44 -5.66 9.43 15.64
N VAL A 45 -5.02 9.30 14.47
CA VAL A 45 -3.73 8.61 14.32
C VAL A 45 -2.58 9.52 14.74
N TYR A 46 -2.63 10.81 14.39
CA TYR A 46 -1.60 11.80 14.68
C TYR A 46 -1.29 11.88 16.18
N TYR A 47 -2.33 11.87 17.02
CA TYR A 47 -2.21 11.96 18.48
C TYR A 47 -2.03 10.61 19.20
N LEU A 48 -1.70 9.52 18.49
CA LEU A 48 -1.34 8.27 19.15
C LEU A 48 -0.07 8.46 19.99
N ASN A 49 -0.05 7.85 21.19
CA ASN A 49 1.14 7.78 22.00
C ASN A 49 2.11 6.76 21.40
N ASP A 50 3.11 7.25 20.67
CA ASP A 50 4.06 6.43 19.92
C ASP A 50 4.93 5.53 20.81
N LYS A 51 5.07 5.87 22.09
CA LYS A 51 5.79 5.08 23.10
C LYS A 51 5.10 3.77 23.44
N ASP A 52 3.78 3.67 23.23
CA ASP A 52 3.00 2.48 23.55
C ASP A 52 2.96 1.48 22.37
N LEU A 53 3.49 1.87 21.20
CA LEU A 53 3.49 1.05 19.99
C LEU A 53 4.69 0.11 19.96
N ASN A 54 4.47 -1.17 19.61
CA ASN A 54 5.58 -2.05 19.24
C ASN A 54 6.23 -1.61 17.91
N ASP A 55 7.39 -2.15 17.55
CA ASP A 55 8.14 -1.69 16.36
C ASP A 55 7.33 -1.80 15.06
N ARG A 56 6.49 -2.83 14.94
CA ARG A 56 5.65 -3.03 13.75
C ARG A 56 4.50 -2.02 13.69
N GLU A 57 3.82 -1.80 14.80
CA GLU A 57 2.76 -0.79 14.89
C GLU A 57 3.31 0.63 14.70
N PHE A 58 4.51 0.90 15.21
CA PHE A 58 5.22 2.16 15.02
C PHE A 58 5.60 2.38 13.55
N SER A 59 6.07 1.32 12.88
CA SER A 59 6.34 1.34 11.43
C SER A 59 5.05 1.68 10.65
N LEU A 60 3.97 0.93 10.86
CA LEU A 60 2.69 1.17 10.21
C LEU A 60 2.13 2.58 10.51
N TYR A 61 2.32 3.07 11.73
CA TYR A 61 1.95 4.43 12.13
C TYR A 61 2.68 5.48 11.28
N ILE A 62 4.02 5.42 11.17
CA ILE A 62 4.79 6.32 10.31
C ILE A 62 4.32 6.25 8.86
N TRP A 63 4.07 5.04 8.35
CA TRP A 63 3.58 4.87 6.99
C TRP A 63 2.24 5.58 6.78
N SER A 64 1.28 5.38 7.69
CA SER A 64 -0.03 6.02 7.59
C SER A 64 0.05 7.54 7.57
N LEU A 65 0.91 8.15 8.40
CA LEU A 65 1.15 9.58 8.41
C LEU A 65 1.70 10.08 7.07
N LEU A 66 2.75 9.44 6.56
CA LEU A 66 3.35 9.83 5.29
C LEU A 66 2.36 9.76 4.13
N ASP A 67 1.55 8.71 4.05
CA ASP A 67 0.57 8.58 2.99
C ASP A 67 -0.53 9.65 3.10
N SER A 68 -0.94 10.00 4.32
CA SER A 68 -1.90 11.07 4.56
C SER A 68 -1.37 12.47 4.27
N TYR A 69 -0.07 12.72 4.50
CA TYR A 69 0.57 13.99 4.11
C TYR A 69 0.38 14.29 2.62
N PHE A 70 0.55 13.30 1.74
CA PHE A 70 0.42 13.51 0.30
C PHE A 70 -1.00 13.87 -0.15
N VAL A 71 -2.02 13.49 0.62
CA VAL A 71 -3.43 13.76 0.29
C VAL A 71 -3.92 15.04 0.94
N LEU A 72 -3.51 15.29 2.18
CA LEU A 72 -3.98 16.44 2.96
C LEU A 72 -3.12 17.69 2.76
N GLY A 73 -1.85 17.53 2.39
CA GLY A 73 -0.91 18.64 2.21
C GLY A 73 -0.50 19.33 3.52
N ASP A 74 -0.71 18.69 4.67
CA ASP A 74 -0.44 19.25 6.00
C ASP A 74 1.03 19.04 6.38
N SER A 75 1.82 20.11 6.39
CA SER A 75 3.25 20.07 6.70
C SER A 75 3.57 19.60 8.12
N SER A 76 2.65 19.74 9.08
CA SER A 76 2.86 19.29 10.46
C SER A 76 3.00 17.76 10.56
N ILE A 77 2.41 17.03 9.62
CA ILE A 77 2.54 15.56 9.52
C ILE A 77 3.97 15.19 9.12
N TYR A 78 4.55 15.93 8.17
CA TYR A 78 5.92 15.69 7.73
C TYR A 78 6.94 15.97 8.84
N GLU A 79 6.76 17.09 9.55
CA GLU A 79 7.58 17.45 10.72
C GLU A 79 7.53 16.34 11.79
N ARG A 80 6.31 15.88 12.11
CA ARG A 80 6.11 14.77 13.05
C ARG A 80 6.81 13.48 12.62
N VAL A 81 6.75 13.11 11.35
CA VAL A 81 7.45 11.89 10.86
C VAL A 81 8.97 12.01 11.03
N ASN A 82 9.55 13.17 10.74
CA ASN A 82 10.99 13.38 10.95
C ASN A 82 11.36 13.23 12.44
N GLU A 83 10.60 13.84 13.35
CA GLU A 83 10.82 13.69 14.78
C GLU A 83 10.77 12.22 15.23
N LEU A 84 9.78 11.47 14.74
CA LEU A 84 9.60 10.05 15.09
C LEU A 84 10.79 9.19 14.63
N LEU A 85 11.28 9.42 13.41
CA LEU A 85 12.42 8.69 12.85
C LEU A 85 13.74 8.99 13.59
N ASP A 86 13.88 10.18 14.15
CA ASP A 86 15.05 10.55 14.97
C ASP A 86 14.97 9.98 16.39
N GLN A 87 13.76 9.80 16.93
CA GLN A 87 13.53 9.33 18.29
C GLN A 87 13.68 7.81 18.46
N ARG A 88 13.32 7.01 17.44
CA ARG A 88 13.33 5.54 17.53
C ARG A 88 14.00 4.91 16.31
N LYS A 89 15.05 4.15 16.56
CA LYS A 89 15.68 3.31 15.53
C LYS A 89 14.94 1.99 15.42
N ILE A 90 14.40 1.70 14.24
CA ILE A 90 13.85 0.40 13.88
C ILE A 90 14.61 -0.17 12.67
N ASP A 91 14.68 -1.48 12.55
CA ASP A 91 15.37 -2.12 11.41
C ASP A 91 14.56 -2.02 10.11
N HIS A 92 13.23 -1.99 10.23
CA HIS A 92 12.24 -2.00 9.15
C HIS A 92 11.75 -0.59 8.72
N ASP A 93 12.66 0.40 8.70
CA ASP A 93 12.36 1.80 8.29
C ASP A 93 12.79 2.15 6.86
N ALA A 94 13.28 1.17 6.09
CA ALA A 94 13.88 1.44 4.78
C ALA A 94 12.91 2.10 3.79
N LEU A 95 11.62 1.73 3.82
CA LEU A 95 10.61 2.36 2.99
C LEU A 95 10.50 3.87 3.29
N TYR A 96 10.53 4.25 4.57
CA TYR A 96 10.43 5.66 4.99
C TYR A 96 11.67 6.45 4.62
N ILE A 97 12.85 5.86 4.78
CA ILE A 97 14.11 6.45 4.32
C ILE A 97 14.06 6.72 2.81
N LEU A 98 13.50 5.79 2.02
CA LEU A 98 13.34 5.98 0.58
C LEU A 98 12.29 7.05 0.22
N LYS A 99 11.22 7.19 1.00
CA LYS A 99 10.26 8.30 0.84
C LYS A 99 10.88 9.65 1.20
N LEU A 100 11.70 9.72 2.25
CA LEU A 100 12.47 10.92 2.58
C LEU A 100 13.47 11.27 1.47
N TYR A 101 14.08 10.26 0.84
CA TYR A 101 14.87 10.47 -0.36
C TYR A 101 14.05 11.11 -1.48
N ASP A 102 12.81 10.68 -1.72
CA ASP A 102 12.00 11.31 -2.78
C ASP A 102 11.79 12.80 -2.54
N MET A 103 11.66 13.20 -1.27
CA MET A 103 11.41 14.59 -0.88
C MET A 103 12.68 15.45 -0.89
N THR A 104 13.78 14.92 -0.39
CA THR A 104 15.03 15.67 -0.17
C THR A 104 16.05 15.50 -1.30
N LYS A 105 15.92 14.42 -2.07
CA LYS A 105 16.91 13.93 -3.04
C LYS A 105 18.31 13.71 -2.44
N ASN A 106 18.40 13.51 -1.11
CA ASN A 106 19.67 13.21 -0.45
C ASN A 106 20.13 11.76 -0.73
N LEU A 107 21.19 11.61 -1.53
CA LEU A 107 21.73 10.32 -1.93
C LEU A 107 22.21 9.43 -0.76
N GLU A 108 22.60 10.02 0.38
CA GLU A 108 22.99 9.25 1.57
C GLU A 108 21.85 8.37 2.10
N LEU A 109 20.60 8.82 1.91
CA LEU A 109 19.42 8.06 2.30
C LEU A 109 19.27 6.79 1.46
N ILE A 110 19.62 6.81 0.17
CA ILE A 110 19.61 5.58 -0.65
C ILE A 110 20.62 4.56 -0.12
N TYR A 111 21.85 4.99 0.20
CA TYR A 111 22.86 4.07 0.75
C TYR A 111 22.45 3.54 2.13
N LYS A 112 21.79 4.35 2.96
CA LYS A 112 21.23 3.93 4.25
C LYS A 112 20.12 2.88 4.05
N ALA A 113 19.15 3.13 3.16
CA ALA A 113 18.07 2.21 2.86
C ALA A 113 18.58 0.88 2.28
N LYS A 114 19.53 0.93 1.32
CA LYS A 114 20.16 -0.25 0.73
C LYS A 114 20.80 -1.14 1.80
N ARG A 115 21.60 -0.57 2.70
CA ARG A 115 22.25 -1.33 3.78
C ARG A 115 21.23 -2.01 4.71
N LYS A 116 20.12 -1.33 5.01
CA LYS A 116 19.07 -1.88 5.87
C LYS A 116 18.34 -3.03 5.19
N ILE A 117 17.81 -2.83 3.98
CA ILE A 117 17.03 -3.85 3.26
C ILE A 117 17.82 -5.16 3.10
N PHE A 118 19.08 -5.08 2.69
CA PHE A 118 19.91 -6.28 2.51
C PHE A 118 20.49 -6.86 3.81
N GLY A 119 20.27 -6.21 4.96
CA GLY A 119 20.61 -6.72 6.29
C GLY A 119 19.47 -7.46 6.98
N ILE A 120 18.24 -7.38 6.45
CA ILE A 120 17.04 -7.99 7.05
C ILE A 120 17.01 -9.49 6.79
N LYS A 121 16.70 -10.27 7.84
CA LYS A 121 16.54 -11.73 7.74
C LYS A 121 15.09 -12.17 7.52
N GLU A 122 14.14 -11.42 8.05
CA GLU A 122 12.71 -11.69 7.96
C GLU A 122 12.02 -10.42 7.47
N PHE A 123 11.41 -10.48 6.29
CA PHE A 123 10.79 -9.32 5.67
C PHE A 123 9.43 -9.02 6.29
N TRP A 124 9.16 -7.75 6.54
CA TRP A 124 7.81 -7.21 6.67
C TRP A 124 7.31 -6.67 5.33
N ALA A 125 6.03 -6.36 5.25
CA ALA A 125 5.40 -5.85 4.03
C ALA A 125 6.09 -4.58 3.52
N GLU A 126 6.46 -3.69 4.43
CA GLU A 126 7.13 -2.42 4.18
C GLU A 126 8.50 -2.63 3.55
N ASP A 127 9.24 -3.65 3.98
CA ASP A 127 10.56 -3.95 3.44
C ASP A 127 10.49 -4.48 2.01
N LEU A 128 9.47 -5.28 1.70
CA LEU A 128 9.22 -5.77 0.35
C LEU A 128 8.90 -4.61 -0.60
N LEU A 129 8.09 -3.66 -0.13
CA LEU A 129 7.85 -2.42 -0.87
C LEU A 129 9.10 -1.55 -0.97
N ALA A 130 9.91 -1.48 0.08
CA ALA A 130 11.18 -0.77 0.08
C ALA A 130 12.17 -1.37 -0.92
N LEU A 131 12.23 -2.70 -1.02
CA LEU A 131 13.07 -3.42 -1.98
C LEU A 131 12.64 -3.16 -3.42
N ALA A 132 11.34 -3.20 -3.70
CA ALA A 132 10.80 -2.80 -5.01
C ALA A 132 11.14 -1.35 -5.34
N LYS A 133 10.98 -0.44 -4.35
CA LYS A 133 11.30 0.98 -4.50
C LYS A 133 12.76 1.25 -4.75
N LEU A 134 13.64 0.63 -3.97
CA LEU A 134 15.07 0.75 -4.12
C LEU A 134 15.51 0.32 -5.53
N SER A 135 14.94 -0.79 -6.03
CA SER A 135 15.20 -1.28 -7.38
C SER A 135 14.92 -0.19 -8.42
N TYR A 136 13.66 0.23 -8.61
CA TYR A 136 13.34 1.20 -9.68
C TYR A 136 13.95 2.59 -9.46
N THR A 137 14.27 2.96 -8.21
CA THR A 137 15.00 4.19 -7.91
C THR A 137 16.44 4.13 -8.45
N LEU A 138 17.12 3.00 -8.27
CA LEU A 138 18.52 2.83 -8.67
C LEU A 138 18.72 2.39 -10.12
N LYS A 139 17.69 1.81 -10.76
CA LYS A 139 17.79 1.24 -12.11
C LYS A 139 18.91 0.18 -12.25
N ASP A 140 19.26 -0.48 -11.16
CA ASP A 140 20.30 -1.51 -11.07
C ASP A 140 19.71 -2.90 -11.35
N SER A 141 20.25 -3.61 -12.35
CA SER A 141 19.76 -4.93 -12.77
C SER A 141 19.99 -6.03 -11.74
N SER A 142 21.04 -5.92 -10.92
CA SER A 142 21.32 -6.88 -9.85
C SER A 142 20.31 -6.76 -8.72
N ILE A 143 19.97 -5.52 -8.33
CA ILE A 143 18.94 -5.23 -7.32
C ILE A 143 17.56 -5.63 -7.85
N LEU A 144 17.27 -5.40 -9.14
CA LEU A 144 16.04 -5.86 -9.77
C LEU A 144 15.90 -7.38 -9.68
N SER A 145 16.93 -8.13 -10.06
CA SER A 145 16.90 -9.59 -10.05
C SER A 145 16.67 -10.12 -8.64
N GLU A 146 17.36 -9.57 -7.63
CA GLU A 146 17.18 -9.97 -6.24
C GLU A 146 15.79 -9.57 -5.71
N ALA A 147 15.29 -8.38 -6.06
CA ALA A 147 13.94 -7.94 -5.67
C ALA A 147 12.86 -8.89 -6.20
N VAL A 148 12.90 -9.23 -7.49
CA VAL A 148 11.95 -10.18 -8.08
C VAL A 148 12.03 -11.54 -7.39
N LYS A 149 13.24 -12.04 -7.14
CA LYS A 149 13.47 -13.32 -6.46
C LYS A 149 12.90 -13.33 -5.05
N VAL A 150 13.15 -12.30 -4.25
CA VAL A 150 12.64 -12.19 -2.86
C VAL A 150 11.12 -12.11 -2.86
N LEU A 151 10.53 -11.20 -3.65
CA LEU A 151 9.08 -11.00 -3.68
C LEU A 151 8.34 -12.28 -4.10
N LEU A 152 8.83 -12.99 -5.12
CA LEU A 152 8.29 -14.29 -5.53
C LEU A 152 8.52 -15.36 -4.46
N GLY A 153 9.70 -15.38 -3.83
CA GLY A 153 10.03 -16.32 -2.76
C GLY A 153 9.05 -16.22 -1.59
N GLU A 154 8.64 -15.02 -1.19
CA GLU A 154 7.63 -14.83 -0.13
C GLU A 154 6.24 -15.35 -0.52
N LEU A 155 5.82 -15.16 -1.78
CA LEU A 155 4.57 -15.73 -2.30
C LEU A 155 4.60 -17.27 -2.28
N GLU A 156 5.71 -17.85 -2.75
CA GLU A 156 5.92 -19.30 -2.76
C GLU A 156 5.97 -19.89 -1.34
N LYS A 157 6.54 -19.18 -0.36
CA LYS A 157 6.54 -19.59 1.05
C LYS A 157 5.14 -19.63 1.65
N ILE A 158 4.28 -18.66 1.35
CA ILE A 158 2.89 -18.66 1.83
C ILE A 158 2.14 -19.83 1.20
N GLU A 159 2.29 -20.04 -0.11
CA GLU A 159 1.66 -21.17 -0.81
C GLU A 159 2.10 -22.53 -0.28
N LYS A 160 3.40 -22.74 -0.05
CA LYS A 160 3.94 -24.00 0.53
C LYS A 160 3.39 -24.31 1.92
N ARG A 161 2.98 -23.28 2.68
CA ARG A 161 2.34 -23.43 4.00
C ARG A 161 0.83 -23.66 3.91
N GLY A 162 0.26 -23.78 2.71
CA GLY A 162 -1.17 -24.00 2.50
C GLY A 162 -1.98 -22.72 2.26
N GLY A 163 -1.33 -21.59 1.96
CA GLY A 163 -2.00 -20.32 1.67
C GLY A 163 -2.03 -19.37 2.87
N ILE A 164 -2.93 -18.39 2.82
CA ILE A 164 -3.09 -17.35 3.86
C ILE A 164 -3.63 -17.97 5.15
N GLN A 165 -2.87 -17.86 6.25
CA GLN A 165 -3.27 -18.37 7.56
C GLN A 165 -3.55 -17.26 8.58
N ASN A 166 -2.94 -16.08 8.39
CA ASN A 166 -3.06 -14.94 9.30
C ASN A 166 -2.93 -13.60 8.55
N ILE A 167 -3.15 -12.50 9.26
CA ILE A 167 -3.08 -11.14 8.72
C ILE A 167 -1.68 -10.81 8.16
N ASN A 168 -0.61 -11.31 8.77
CA ASN A 168 0.75 -11.05 8.26
C ASN A 168 0.95 -11.71 6.89
N ASP A 169 0.38 -12.89 6.64
CA ASP A 169 0.42 -13.50 5.31
C ASP A 169 -0.31 -12.63 4.28
N ILE A 170 -1.42 -11.98 4.66
CA ILE A 170 -2.11 -11.01 3.79
C ILE A 170 -1.17 -9.83 3.50
N GLU A 171 -0.58 -9.23 4.52
CA GLU A 171 0.33 -8.09 4.39
C GLU A 171 1.54 -8.41 3.48
N ILE A 172 2.13 -9.60 3.61
CA ILE A 172 3.26 -10.06 2.78
C ILE A 172 2.81 -10.37 1.34
N MET A 173 1.75 -11.16 1.17
CA MET A 173 1.18 -11.51 -0.15
C MET A 173 0.89 -10.24 -0.96
N MET A 174 0.26 -9.29 -0.28
CA MET A 174 -0.07 -7.98 -0.75
C MET A 174 1.17 -7.20 -1.20
N ALA A 175 2.18 -7.08 -0.35
CA ALA A 175 3.35 -6.26 -0.61
C ALA A 175 4.19 -6.85 -1.74
N SER A 176 4.30 -8.18 -1.78
CA SER A 176 4.93 -8.90 -2.88
C SER A 176 4.25 -8.64 -4.21
N ILE A 177 2.92 -8.76 -4.28
CA ILE A 177 2.16 -8.51 -5.51
C ILE A 177 2.28 -7.05 -5.97
N LYS A 178 2.16 -6.08 -5.04
CA LYS A 178 2.33 -4.65 -5.36
C LYS A 178 3.76 -4.38 -5.83
N GLY A 179 4.77 -4.87 -5.11
CA GLY A 179 6.17 -4.68 -5.42
C GLY A 179 6.52 -5.22 -6.80
N LEU A 180 6.14 -6.46 -7.11
CA LEU A 180 6.33 -7.05 -8.43
C LEU A 180 5.62 -6.22 -9.51
N GLY A 181 4.39 -5.78 -9.24
CA GLY A 181 3.66 -4.91 -10.16
C GLY A 181 4.39 -3.61 -10.45
N GLN A 182 4.91 -2.92 -9.42
CA GLN A 182 5.69 -1.70 -9.58
C GLN A 182 6.97 -1.94 -10.39
N LEU A 183 7.67 -3.05 -10.17
CA LEU A 183 8.86 -3.42 -10.95
C LEU A 183 8.49 -3.63 -12.44
N MET A 184 7.39 -4.32 -12.74
CA MET A 184 6.96 -4.59 -14.12
C MET A 184 6.54 -3.33 -14.87
N LEU A 185 6.04 -2.31 -14.18
CA LEU A 185 5.73 -1.01 -14.78
C LEU A 185 7.00 -0.23 -15.12
N ASN A 186 8.07 -0.40 -14.34
CA ASN A 186 9.30 0.38 -14.45
C ASN A 186 10.39 -0.23 -15.36
N TYR A 187 10.46 -1.56 -15.47
CA TYR A 187 11.58 -2.25 -16.12
C TYR A 187 11.24 -3.00 -17.41
N LYS A 188 10.04 -2.76 -17.97
CA LYS A 188 9.41 -3.49 -19.09
C LYS A 188 8.67 -4.75 -18.62
N LYS A 189 7.52 -5.02 -19.24
CA LYS A 189 6.65 -6.15 -18.89
C LYS A 189 7.35 -7.48 -19.18
N ASP A 190 7.65 -8.24 -18.13
CA ASP A 190 7.96 -9.67 -18.22
C ASP A 190 6.64 -10.46 -18.06
N ASN A 191 6.21 -11.11 -19.14
CA ASN A 191 4.95 -11.86 -19.15
C ASN A 191 4.90 -12.95 -18.08
N SER A 192 6.05 -13.58 -17.75
CA SER A 192 6.10 -14.63 -16.73
C SER A 192 5.83 -14.09 -15.32
N ALA A 193 6.38 -12.92 -14.99
CA ALA A 193 6.12 -12.24 -13.73
C ALA A 193 4.67 -11.73 -13.65
N VAL A 194 4.11 -11.24 -14.76
CA VAL A 194 2.69 -10.84 -14.84
C VAL A 194 1.76 -12.03 -14.63
N GLU A 195 2.07 -13.19 -15.20
CA GLU A 195 1.32 -14.43 -14.97
C GLU A 195 1.38 -14.88 -13.51
N LYS A 196 2.56 -14.80 -12.86
CA LYS A 196 2.67 -15.08 -11.43
C LYS A 196 1.87 -14.11 -10.57
N ILE A 197 1.90 -12.81 -10.88
CA ILE A 197 1.05 -11.80 -10.21
C ILE A 197 -0.42 -12.21 -10.31
N ARG A 198 -0.90 -12.53 -11.52
CA ARG A 198 -2.29 -12.96 -11.75
C ARG A 198 -2.61 -14.22 -10.95
N TYR A 199 -1.75 -15.23 -11.00
CA TYR A 199 -1.94 -16.50 -10.30
C TYR A 199 -2.13 -16.29 -8.79
N TYR A 200 -1.20 -15.59 -8.13
CA TYR A 200 -1.28 -15.39 -6.68
C TYR A 200 -2.45 -14.48 -6.29
N ASP A 201 -2.69 -13.40 -7.04
CA ASP A 201 -3.79 -12.49 -6.76
C ASP A 201 -5.14 -13.19 -6.93
N ASP A 202 -5.38 -13.84 -8.07
CA ASP A 202 -6.63 -14.55 -8.38
C ASP A 202 -6.93 -15.68 -7.40
N LYS A 203 -5.90 -16.39 -6.95
CA LYS A 203 -6.05 -17.53 -6.03
C LYS A 203 -6.35 -17.08 -4.60
N TYR A 204 -5.69 -16.03 -4.12
CA TYR A 204 -5.66 -15.73 -2.68
C TYR A 204 -6.35 -14.43 -2.28
N LEU A 205 -6.35 -13.39 -3.12
CA LEU A 205 -6.84 -12.06 -2.73
C LEU A 205 -8.09 -11.64 -3.49
N VAL A 206 -8.23 -11.97 -4.78
CA VAL A 206 -9.44 -11.70 -5.56
C VAL A 206 -10.71 -12.30 -4.95
N PRO A 207 -10.70 -13.52 -4.37
CA PRO A 207 -11.90 -14.07 -3.70
C PRO A 207 -12.41 -13.17 -2.57
N MET A 208 -11.53 -12.37 -1.95
CA MET A 208 -11.86 -11.44 -0.87
C MET A 208 -12.44 -10.11 -1.38
N PHE A 209 -12.44 -9.85 -2.70
CA PHE A 209 -13.14 -8.71 -3.31
C PHE A 209 -14.66 -8.90 -3.39
N GLU A 210 -15.15 -10.13 -3.21
CA GLU A 210 -16.57 -10.43 -3.27
C GLU A 210 -17.29 -9.92 -2.03
N ILE A 211 -18.51 -9.40 -2.22
CA ILE A 211 -19.40 -8.98 -1.14
C ILE A 211 -20.54 -10.00 -1.07
N ILE A 212 -20.57 -10.80 -0.01
CA ILE A 212 -21.56 -11.85 0.21
C ILE A 212 -22.42 -11.43 1.40
N ASN A 213 -23.74 -11.35 1.22
CA ASN A 213 -24.67 -10.92 2.27
C ASN A 213 -24.29 -9.58 2.93
N GLY A 214 -23.84 -8.60 2.13
CA GLY A 214 -23.50 -7.25 2.59
C GLY A 214 -22.11 -7.08 3.23
N ARG A 215 -21.28 -8.13 3.25
CA ARG A 215 -19.94 -8.12 3.86
C ARG A 215 -18.88 -8.71 2.93
N PRO A 216 -17.63 -8.20 2.95
CA PRO A 216 -16.50 -8.79 2.23
C PRO A 216 -16.33 -10.26 2.59
N ASN A 217 -15.97 -11.05 1.58
CA ASN A 217 -15.68 -12.47 1.70
C ASN A 217 -14.30 -12.71 2.34
N VAL A 218 -14.12 -12.16 3.55
CA VAL A 218 -12.91 -12.27 4.36
C VAL A 218 -13.22 -13.20 5.55
N PRO A 219 -12.35 -14.19 5.84
CA PRO A 219 -12.50 -15.04 7.01
C PRO A 219 -12.59 -14.24 8.32
N GLU A 220 -13.54 -14.61 9.20
CA GLU A 220 -13.81 -13.87 10.43
C GLU A 220 -12.60 -13.81 11.38
N ASN A 221 -11.71 -14.81 11.31
CA ASN A 221 -10.49 -14.87 12.11
C ASN A 221 -9.37 -13.91 11.65
N LEU A 222 -9.56 -13.15 10.56
CA LEU A 222 -8.53 -12.30 9.97
C LEU A 222 -8.74 -10.80 10.21
N ASP A 223 -9.44 -10.35 11.27
CA ASP A 223 -9.84 -8.93 11.48
C ASP A 223 -10.37 -8.28 10.20
N MET A 224 -11.68 -8.46 9.96
CA MET A 224 -12.33 -8.07 8.72
C MET A 224 -12.06 -6.62 8.30
N LEU A 225 -12.13 -5.66 9.22
CA LEU A 225 -11.99 -4.25 8.87
C LEU A 225 -10.54 -3.93 8.46
N GLN A 226 -9.56 -4.38 9.24
CA GLN A 226 -8.15 -4.21 8.90
C GLN A 226 -7.79 -4.92 7.59
N THR A 227 -8.26 -6.15 7.40
CA THR A 227 -7.97 -6.93 6.20
C THR A 227 -8.55 -6.31 4.95
N VAL A 228 -9.77 -5.78 5.00
CA VAL A 228 -10.35 -5.01 3.89
C VAL A 228 -9.48 -3.81 3.53
N ALA A 229 -9.00 -3.08 4.55
CA ALA A 229 -8.08 -1.98 4.33
C ALA A 229 -6.77 -2.46 3.67
N ILE A 230 -6.14 -3.52 4.18
CA ILE A 230 -4.89 -4.07 3.60
C ILE A 230 -5.08 -4.45 2.13
N ILE A 231 -6.16 -5.16 1.80
CA ILE A 231 -6.40 -5.66 0.45
C ILE A 231 -6.69 -4.51 -0.54
N ALA A 232 -7.42 -3.47 -0.12
CA ALA A 232 -7.70 -2.30 -0.96
C ALA A 232 -6.49 -1.35 -1.10
N CYS A 233 -5.82 -1.03 0.02
CA CYS A 233 -4.71 -0.06 0.16
C CYS A 233 -3.48 -0.37 -0.66
N SER A 234 -3.32 -1.65 -0.95
CA SER A 234 -2.03 -2.16 -1.33
C SER A 234 -1.81 -2.20 -2.80
N LYS A 235 -2.85 -2.54 -3.55
CA LYS A 235 -2.76 -2.60 -4.99
C LYS A 235 -2.98 -1.22 -5.54
N ASN A 236 -3.86 -0.37 -5.00
CA ASN A 236 -4.16 0.98 -5.52
C ASN A 236 -4.30 1.05 -7.04
N GLY A 237 -4.76 -0.02 -7.71
CA GLY A 237 -4.80 -0.12 -9.16
C GLY A 237 -3.48 -0.54 -9.86
N VAL A 238 -2.39 -0.83 -9.16
CA VAL A 238 -1.10 -1.34 -9.70
C VAL A 238 -1.31 -2.63 -10.48
N VAL A 239 -2.02 -3.62 -9.92
CA VAL A 239 -2.27 -4.89 -10.62
C VAL A 239 -3.12 -4.65 -11.87
N PHE A 240 -4.12 -3.77 -11.80
CA PHE A 240 -4.88 -3.31 -12.96
C PHE A 240 -3.96 -2.67 -14.02
N ALA A 241 -3.05 -1.78 -13.65
CA ALA A 241 -2.17 -1.11 -14.59
C ALA A 241 -1.20 -2.06 -15.30
N VAL A 242 -0.69 -3.05 -14.57
CA VAL A 242 0.21 -4.07 -15.09
C VAL A 242 -0.53 -5.01 -16.03
N THR A 243 -1.68 -5.54 -15.59
CA THR A 243 -2.41 -6.62 -16.26
C THR A 243 -3.38 -6.13 -17.33
N GLY A 244 -3.88 -4.90 -17.21
CA GLY A 244 -4.99 -4.35 -18.00
C GLY A 244 -6.37 -4.89 -17.65
N ASP A 245 -6.49 -5.74 -16.63
CA ASP A 245 -7.76 -6.41 -16.30
C ASP A 245 -8.59 -5.58 -15.31
N PRO A 246 -9.78 -5.10 -15.69
CA PRO A 246 -10.63 -4.23 -14.86
C PRO A 246 -11.11 -4.89 -13.56
N LYS A 247 -11.07 -6.22 -13.43
CA LYS A 247 -11.52 -6.89 -12.20
C LYS A 247 -10.73 -6.44 -10.97
N TYR A 248 -9.42 -6.22 -11.11
CA TYR A 248 -8.57 -5.80 -10.00
C TYR A 248 -8.88 -4.37 -9.53
N LEU A 249 -9.21 -3.48 -10.48
CA LEU A 249 -9.64 -2.13 -10.17
C LEU A 249 -11.02 -2.12 -9.51
N SER A 250 -12.00 -2.78 -10.13
CA SER A 250 -13.37 -2.80 -9.64
C SER A 250 -13.48 -3.43 -8.24
N GLY A 251 -12.70 -4.49 -7.96
CA GLY A 251 -12.58 -5.08 -6.64
C GLY A 251 -11.98 -4.13 -5.60
N THR A 252 -10.90 -3.43 -5.95
CA THR A 252 -10.28 -2.41 -5.10
C THR A 252 -11.27 -1.29 -4.74
N LEU A 253 -11.96 -0.73 -5.75
CA LEU A 253 -12.93 0.36 -5.53
C LEU A 253 -14.15 -0.09 -4.73
N ARG A 254 -14.59 -1.34 -4.91
CA ARG A 254 -15.69 -1.94 -4.14
C ARG A 254 -15.34 -2.07 -2.66
N LEU A 255 -14.18 -2.63 -2.34
CA LEU A 255 -13.71 -2.73 -0.96
C LEU A 255 -13.47 -1.36 -0.33
N TYR A 256 -12.86 -0.43 -1.09
CA TYR A 256 -12.69 0.95 -0.67
C TYR A 256 -14.02 1.61 -0.29
N LYS A 257 -15.03 1.52 -1.17
CA LYS A 257 -16.36 2.10 -0.93
C LYS A 257 -17.03 1.46 0.28
N TRP A 258 -17.00 0.13 0.37
CA TRP A 258 -17.56 -0.59 1.51
C TRP A 258 -16.90 -0.16 2.82
N TYR A 259 -15.57 -0.07 2.86
CA TYR A 259 -14.83 0.36 4.05
C TYR A 259 -15.19 1.79 4.43
N LEU A 260 -15.22 2.71 3.46
CA LEU A 260 -15.62 4.10 3.70
C LEU A 260 -17.02 4.18 4.33
N ASP A 261 -17.98 3.40 3.83
CA ASP A 261 -19.33 3.32 4.40
C ASP A 261 -19.34 2.74 5.83
N GLN A 262 -18.50 1.75 6.11
CA GLN A 262 -18.39 1.21 7.49
C GLN A 262 -17.82 2.24 8.46
N VAL A 263 -16.81 3.02 8.04
CA VAL A 263 -16.23 4.06 8.90
C VAL A 263 -17.26 5.17 9.16
N ILE A 264 -18.00 5.61 8.15
CA ILE A 264 -19.05 6.63 8.28
C ILE A 264 -20.16 6.18 9.23
N ASN A 265 -20.64 4.94 9.08
CA ASN A 265 -21.77 4.43 9.86
C ASN A 265 -21.36 3.96 11.27
N GLY A 266 -20.18 3.35 11.39
CA GLY A 266 -19.68 2.78 12.64
C GLY A 266 -19.07 3.82 13.58
N GLY A 267 -18.42 4.83 13.01
CA GLY A 267 -17.65 5.86 13.70
C GLY A 267 -16.21 5.43 13.99
N ILE A 268 -15.27 6.35 13.77
CA ILE A 268 -13.81 6.11 13.92
C ILE A 268 -13.42 5.72 15.35
N THR A 269 -14.14 6.22 16.36
CA THR A 269 -13.83 5.99 17.78
C THR A 269 -13.99 4.54 18.22
N LYS A 270 -14.73 3.71 17.47
CA LYS A 270 -14.91 2.28 17.77
C LYS A 270 -13.84 1.39 17.14
N MET A 271 -12.97 1.96 16.31
CA MET A 271 -11.93 1.22 15.62
C MET A 271 -10.71 1.01 16.52
N SER A 272 -10.12 -0.19 16.46
CA SER A 272 -8.83 -0.45 17.09
C SER A 272 -7.75 0.48 16.52
N VAL A 273 -6.64 0.67 17.25
CA VAL A 273 -5.51 1.49 16.77
C VAL A 273 -5.04 0.99 15.40
N ARG A 274 -4.88 -0.32 15.25
CA ARG A 274 -4.40 -0.94 14.01
C ARG A 274 -5.39 -0.76 12.84
N GLN A 275 -6.69 -0.85 13.10
CA GLN A 275 -7.72 -0.55 12.10
C GLN A 275 -7.68 0.92 11.67
N ARG A 276 -7.42 1.86 12.60
CA ARG A 276 -7.31 3.29 12.28
C ARG A 276 -6.08 3.59 11.42
N ILE A 277 -4.94 3.01 11.76
CA ILE A 277 -3.68 3.14 11.00
C ILE A 277 -3.86 2.63 9.56
N TRP A 278 -4.35 1.40 9.40
CA TRP A 278 -4.60 0.82 8.07
C TRP A 278 -5.68 1.57 7.30
N GLY A 279 -6.73 2.05 7.98
CA GLY A 279 -7.76 2.87 7.38
C GLY A 279 -7.21 4.19 6.83
N ALA A 280 -6.38 4.89 7.60
CA ALA A 280 -5.78 6.16 7.18
C ALA A 280 -4.91 5.96 5.95
N MET A 281 -4.07 4.92 5.97
CA MET A 281 -3.21 4.54 4.85
C MET A 281 -4.02 4.18 3.60
N MET A 282 -5.01 3.30 3.74
CA MET A 282 -5.85 2.81 2.65
C MET A 282 -6.64 3.93 2.00
N LEU A 283 -7.38 4.69 2.80
CA LEU A 283 -8.23 5.76 2.29
C LEU A 283 -7.38 6.82 1.60
N SER A 284 -6.24 7.19 2.18
CA SER A 284 -5.31 8.16 1.57
C SER A 284 -4.80 7.65 0.22
N LYS A 285 -4.23 6.44 0.18
CA LYS A 285 -3.63 5.89 -1.04
C LYS A 285 -4.64 5.72 -2.19
N VAL A 286 -5.83 5.19 -1.92
CA VAL A 286 -6.84 4.97 -2.96
C VAL A 286 -7.50 6.31 -3.37
N THR A 287 -7.73 7.23 -2.44
CA THR A 287 -8.25 8.58 -2.77
C THR A 287 -7.26 9.34 -3.66
N TYR A 288 -5.97 9.31 -3.32
CA TYR A 288 -4.91 9.88 -4.15
C TYR A 288 -4.92 9.27 -5.56
N PHE A 289 -5.01 7.94 -5.67
CA PHE A 289 -5.08 7.27 -6.96
C PHE A 289 -6.30 7.68 -7.77
N ILE A 290 -7.47 7.87 -7.14
CA ILE A 290 -8.67 8.33 -7.84
C ILE A 290 -8.52 9.78 -8.32
N GLN A 291 -7.97 10.68 -7.49
CA GLN A 291 -7.82 12.11 -7.80
C GLN A 291 -6.70 12.36 -8.83
N GLU A 292 -5.51 11.83 -8.56
CA GLU A 292 -4.28 12.13 -9.31
C GLU A 292 -4.00 11.13 -10.42
N ARG A 293 -4.69 9.97 -10.39
CA ARG A 293 -4.50 8.86 -11.35
C ARG A 293 -3.06 8.33 -11.33
N ARG A 294 -2.39 8.51 -10.18
CA ARG A 294 -0.99 8.15 -9.88
C ARG A 294 -0.95 7.22 -8.68
N PHE A 295 0.08 6.40 -8.59
CA PHE A 295 0.30 5.59 -7.39
C PHE A 295 1.04 6.38 -6.32
N LEU A 296 0.61 6.19 -5.08
CA LEU A 296 1.34 6.63 -3.91
C LEU A 296 2.28 5.50 -3.46
N GLU A 297 3.59 5.73 -3.58
CA GLU A 297 4.64 4.79 -3.16
C GLU A 297 4.72 4.73 -1.64
#